data_AF-A0A9W6U6H4-F1
#
_entry.id   AF-A0A9W6U6H4-F1
#
_cell.length_a   1.000
_cell.length_b   1.000
_cell.length_c   1.000
_cell.angle_alpha   90.00
_cell.angle_beta   90.00
_cell.angle_gamma   90.00
#
_symmetry.space_group_name_H-M   'P 1'
#
loop_
_entity.id
_entity.type
_entity.pdbx_description
1 polymer ?
#
loop_
_entity_poly.entity_id
_entity_poly.type
_entity_poly.pdbx_seq_one_letter_code
_entity_poly.pdbx_strand_id
1 'polypeptide(L)'
;MAWSTEELLLLARAWQESIKTTKTGDGKGKQAKMTPKELNQLVFERFEKLSGGSSYRAVGTVATRKEILWNSYAFIRSFRDNRNMNGGVEWFSMSTSEQRAVMKTAGGKFVQPLDERVIMALDKFLAEEYEEGEESETESEGLEATESAEQSSEGDKYQKTVAPKKKNAVAKKVKNTGRRSTKVDSAASGKAGKKSALEEETGELLSSNEEKGTKPKRRRIAANKKSNSSDTDVSHVLEHQSQVLAEFLKKRAEERSREHERSRQEREADQKFWATETAKDRALLRELFTND
;
A
#
# COMPACT_ATOMS: atom_id res chain seq x y z
N MET A 1 5.63 -14.90 15.99
CA MET A 1 7.02 -14.75 16.49
C MET A 1 7.61 -13.46 15.94
N ALA A 2 8.25 -12.66 16.81
CA ALA A 2 9.00 -11.48 16.38
C ALA A 2 10.14 -11.88 15.43
N TRP A 3 10.55 -10.99 14.54
CA TRP A 3 11.73 -11.19 13.68
C TRP A 3 12.97 -10.71 14.44
N SER A 4 13.98 -11.55 14.56
CA SER A 4 15.26 -11.15 15.16
C SER A 4 16.08 -10.31 14.17
N THR A 5 17.05 -9.55 14.67
CA THR A 5 17.96 -8.79 13.80
C THR A 5 18.76 -9.72 12.88
N GLU A 6 19.20 -10.87 13.39
CA GLU A 6 19.94 -11.86 12.59
C GLU A 6 19.07 -12.42 11.45
N GLU A 7 17.80 -12.73 11.71
CA GLU A 7 16.86 -13.14 10.64
C GLU A 7 16.68 -12.04 9.59
N LEU A 8 16.65 -10.77 9.99
CA LEU A 8 16.56 -9.65 9.06
C LEU A 8 17.81 -9.48 8.19
N LEU A 9 19.00 -9.68 8.77
CA LEU A 9 20.26 -9.67 8.03
C LEU A 9 20.33 -10.84 7.02
N LEU A 10 19.91 -12.04 7.42
CA LEU A 10 19.80 -13.19 6.50
C LEU A 10 18.80 -12.91 5.37
N LEU A 11 17.67 -12.25 5.65
CA LEU A 11 16.71 -11.85 4.63
C LEU A 11 17.29 -10.83 3.65
N ALA A 12 17.97 -9.80 4.15
CA ALA A 12 18.65 -8.81 3.31
C ALA A 12 19.69 -9.48 2.39
N ARG A 13 20.50 -10.38 2.94
CA ARG A 13 21.49 -11.17 2.17
C ARG A 13 20.84 -12.07 1.12
N ALA A 14 19.80 -12.82 1.49
CA ALA A 14 19.04 -13.67 0.57
C ALA A 14 18.45 -12.87 -0.60
N TRP A 15 17.98 -11.65 -0.30
CA TRP A 15 17.46 -10.74 -1.30
C TRP A 15 18.54 -10.25 -2.26
N GLN A 16 19.69 -9.81 -1.74
CA GLN A 16 20.84 -9.45 -2.57
C GLN A 16 21.28 -10.60 -3.49
N GLU A 17 21.43 -11.81 -2.95
CA GLU A 17 21.84 -12.99 -3.73
C GLU A 17 20.84 -13.30 -4.86
N SER A 18 19.54 -13.10 -4.62
CA SER A 18 18.50 -13.34 -5.62
C SER A 18 18.58 -12.33 -6.77
N ILE A 19 18.81 -11.04 -6.49
CA ILE A 19 19.00 -10.02 -7.53
C ILE A 19 20.27 -10.31 -8.35
N LYS A 20 21.37 -10.70 -7.69
CA LYS A 20 22.60 -11.07 -8.40
C LYS A 20 22.40 -12.26 -9.32
N THR A 21 21.68 -13.29 -8.87
CA THR A 21 21.40 -14.46 -9.72
C THR A 21 20.58 -14.12 -10.96
N THR A 22 19.71 -13.10 -10.89
CA THR A 22 18.97 -12.65 -12.09
C THR A 22 19.83 -11.88 -13.07
N LYS A 23 20.90 -11.21 -12.61
CA LYS A 23 21.84 -10.46 -13.46
C LYS A 23 22.85 -11.37 -14.16
N THR A 24 23.31 -12.46 -13.51
CA THR A 24 24.37 -13.35 -14.04
C THR A 24 23.87 -14.39 -15.06
N GLY A 25 22.61 -14.35 -15.51
CA GLY A 25 22.07 -15.30 -16.48
C GLY A 25 22.71 -15.20 -17.87
N ASP A 26 23.66 -16.11 -18.15
CA ASP A 26 24.30 -16.46 -19.43
C ASP A 26 24.01 -15.56 -20.65
N GLY A 27 24.71 -14.43 -20.71
CA GLY A 27 25.34 -13.92 -21.94
C GLY A 27 24.45 -13.48 -23.11
N LYS A 28 23.12 -13.40 -22.98
CA LYS A 28 22.26 -12.91 -24.07
C LYS A 28 21.26 -11.84 -23.63
N GLY A 29 21.80 -10.72 -23.13
CA GLY A 29 21.29 -9.34 -23.31
C GLY A 29 19.83 -9.01 -22.99
N LYS A 30 19.04 -9.93 -22.46
CA LYS A 30 17.64 -9.72 -22.09
C LYS A 30 17.47 -10.15 -20.66
N GLN A 31 17.53 -9.16 -19.75
CA GLN A 31 16.98 -9.25 -18.41
C GLN A 31 15.58 -9.87 -18.53
N ALA A 32 15.44 -11.16 -18.24
CA ALA A 32 14.15 -11.80 -18.24
C ALA A 32 13.34 -11.07 -17.16
N LYS A 33 12.25 -10.42 -17.56
CA LYS A 33 11.38 -9.67 -16.65
C LYS A 33 10.79 -10.65 -15.65
N MET A 34 11.48 -10.83 -14.53
CA MET A 34 11.07 -11.73 -13.48
C MET A 34 9.82 -11.15 -12.83
N THR A 35 8.78 -11.98 -12.70
CA THR A 35 7.58 -11.53 -12.01
C THR A 35 7.87 -11.34 -10.52
N PRO A 36 7.20 -10.41 -9.82
CA PRO A 36 7.42 -10.21 -8.38
C PRO A 36 7.25 -11.49 -7.55
N LYS A 37 6.36 -12.38 -8.00
CA LYS A 37 6.12 -13.69 -7.37
C LYS A 37 7.33 -14.60 -7.46
N GLU A 38 7.96 -14.68 -8.64
CA GLU A 38 9.15 -15.50 -8.86
C GLU A 38 10.34 -14.96 -8.07
N LEU A 39 10.52 -13.62 -8.03
CA LEU A 39 11.54 -13.01 -7.18
C LEU A 39 11.31 -13.36 -5.70
N ASN A 40 10.07 -13.23 -5.20
CA ASN A 40 9.76 -13.60 -3.81
C ASN A 40 10.04 -15.08 -3.51
N GLN A 41 9.81 -15.96 -4.48
CA GLN A 41 10.10 -17.38 -4.36
C GLN A 41 11.62 -17.63 -4.30
N LEU A 42 12.42 -16.98 -5.17
CA LEU A 42 13.87 -17.08 -5.11
C LEU A 42 14.44 -16.55 -3.79
N VAL A 43 13.95 -15.40 -3.33
CA VAL A 43 14.36 -14.82 -2.04
C VAL A 43 14.05 -15.78 -0.90
N PHE A 44 12.89 -16.42 -0.93
CA PHE A 44 12.53 -17.42 0.07
C PHE A 44 13.46 -18.64 0.04
N GLU A 45 13.74 -19.20 -1.14
CA GLU A 45 14.63 -20.36 -1.27
C GLU A 45 16.06 -20.05 -0.81
N ARG A 46 16.56 -18.85 -1.10
CA ARG A 46 17.86 -18.38 -0.60
C ARG A 46 17.84 -18.18 0.91
N PHE A 47 16.77 -17.59 1.44
CA PHE A 47 16.60 -17.40 2.87
C PHE A 47 16.56 -18.73 3.64
N GLU A 48 15.85 -19.73 3.11
CA GLU A 48 15.78 -21.07 3.71
C GLU A 48 17.15 -21.75 3.72
N LYS A 49 17.90 -21.68 2.61
CA LYS A 49 19.28 -22.18 2.54
C LYS A 49 20.20 -21.50 3.55
N LEU A 50 20.14 -20.18 3.66
CA LEU A 50 20.96 -19.41 4.62
C LEU A 50 20.55 -19.66 6.08
N SER A 51 19.29 -20.03 6.33
CA SER A 51 18.78 -20.37 7.67
C SER A 51 19.12 -21.81 8.10
N GLY A 52 19.98 -22.52 7.35
CA GLY A 52 20.35 -23.90 7.64
C GLY A 52 19.39 -24.95 7.05
N GLY A 53 18.63 -24.58 6.02
CA GLY A 53 17.76 -25.50 5.27
C GLY A 53 16.41 -25.81 5.94
N SER A 54 16.11 -25.18 7.07
CA SER A 54 14.79 -25.25 7.70
C SER A 54 14.41 -23.89 8.26
N SER A 55 13.35 -23.30 7.70
CA SER A 55 12.76 -22.06 8.20
C SER A 55 11.33 -22.32 8.64
N TYR A 56 10.96 -21.85 9.83
CA TYR A 56 9.58 -21.87 10.30
C TYR A 56 8.69 -20.82 9.63
N ARG A 57 9.25 -19.96 8.76
CA ARG A 57 8.55 -18.87 8.09
C ARG A 57 7.96 -19.39 6.78
N ALA A 58 6.69 -19.05 6.49
CA ALA A 58 6.10 -19.32 5.18
C ALA A 58 6.56 -18.29 4.13
N VAL A 59 6.54 -18.66 2.85
CA VAL A 59 6.90 -17.80 1.70
C VAL A 59 6.21 -16.43 1.79
N GLY A 60 4.90 -16.41 2.03
CA GLY A 60 4.14 -15.16 2.15
C GLY A 60 4.61 -14.27 3.31
N THR A 61 5.05 -14.87 4.43
CA THR A 61 5.57 -14.10 5.57
C THR A 61 6.92 -13.46 5.23
N VAL A 62 7.78 -14.18 4.50
CA VAL A 62 9.07 -13.65 4.03
C VAL A 62 8.86 -12.54 3.01
N ALA A 63 7.93 -12.72 2.07
CA ALA A 63 7.59 -11.71 1.07
C ALA A 63 7.05 -10.41 1.71
N THR A 64 6.08 -10.52 2.62
CA THR A 64 5.56 -9.35 3.37
C THR A 64 6.67 -8.72 4.22
N ARG A 65 7.56 -9.54 4.81
CA ARG A 65 8.66 -9.00 5.61
C ARG A 65 9.65 -8.21 4.76
N LYS A 66 9.98 -8.70 3.56
CA LYS A 66 10.83 -8.02 2.58
C LYS A 66 10.24 -6.67 2.20
N GLU A 67 8.93 -6.60 1.95
CA GLU A 67 8.25 -5.34 1.61
C GLU A 67 8.31 -4.34 2.78
N ILE A 68 8.03 -4.78 4.01
CA ILE A 68 8.18 -3.92 5.20
C ILE A 68 9.63 -3.45 5.36
N LEU A 69 10.60 -4.32 5.11
CA LEU A 69 12.02 -4.01 5.20
C LEU A 69 12.40 -2.91 4.19
N TRP A 70 11.96 -3.05 2.94
CA TRP A 70 12.14 -2.04 1.88
C TRP A 70 11.51 -0.70 2.24
N ASN A 71 10.24 -0.69 2.62
CA ASN A 71 9.52 0.54 2.98
C ASN A 71 10.17 1.24 4.18
N SER A 72 10.64 0.46 5.15
CA SER A 72 11.34 1.00 6.32
C SER A 72 12.69 1.59 5.96
N TYR A 73 13.44 0.93 5.09
CA TYR A 73 14.70 1.44 4.58
C TYR A 73 14.51 2.75 3.80
N ALA A 74 13.57 2.79 2.85
CA ALA A 74 13.28 3.99 2.07
C ALA A 74 12.87 5.16 2.97
N PHE A 75 12.04 4.89 3.97
CA PHE A 75 11.66 5.88 4.98
C PHE A 75 12.87 6.41 5.76
N ILE A 76 13.70 5.53 6.31
CA ILE A 76 14.84 5.95 7.15
C ILE A 76 15.89 6.69 6.31
N ARG A 77 16.12 6.27 5.06
CA ARG A 77 17.02 6.95 4.13
C ARG A 77 16.52 8.37 3.83
N SER A 78 15.26 8.52 3.43
CA SER A 78 14.67 9.85 3.21
C SER A 78 14.66 10.72 4.47
N PHE A 79 14.51 10.13 5.67
CA PHE A 79 14.63 10.86 6.93
C PHE A 79 16.05 11.39 7.15
N ARG A 80 17.08 10.58 6.84
CA ARG A 80 18.48 10.98 6.93
C ARG A 80 18.84 12.06 5.91
N ASP A 81 18.35 11.94 4.68
CA ASP A 81 18.59 12.91 3.62
C ASP A 81 17.97 14.28 3.95
N ASN A 82 16.85 14.29 4.68
CA ASN A 82 16.16 15.51 5.12
C ASN A 82 16.57 15.97 6.54
N ARG A 83 17.83 15.76 6.93
CA ARG A 83 18.34 16.09 8.28
C ARG A 83 18.03 17.53 8.72
N ASN A 84 18.11 18.49 7.80
CA ASN A 84 17.84 19.91 8.09
C ASN A 84 16.37 20.16 8.46
N MET A 85 15.43 19.45 7.83
CA MET A 85 14.00 19.57 8.13
C MET A 85 13.65 18.91 9.47
N ASN A 86 14.41 17.88 9.86
CA ASN A 86 14.22 17.12 11.09
C ASN A 86 14.96 17.74 12.29
N GLY A 87 15.36 19.02 12.21
CA GLY A 87 16.03 19.73 13.30
C GLY A 87 17.44 19.22 13.61
N GLY A 88 18.11 18.57 12.64
CA GLY A 88 19.47 18.06 12.82
C GLY A 88 19.56 16.72 13.54
N VAL A 89 18.43 16.15 13.99
CA VAL A 89 18.37 14.90 14.75
C VAL A 89 18.82 13.73 13.90
N GLU A 90 19.75 12.94 14.42
CA GLU A 90 20.21 11.70 13.80
C GLU A 90 19.28 10.54 14.16
N TRP A 91 18.84 9.77 13.15
CA TRP A 91 17.84 8.71 13.29
C TRP A 91 18.19 7.67 14.37
N PHE A 92 19.45 7.23 14.41
CA PHE A 92 19.91 6.19 15.34
C PHE A 92 20.22 6.70 16.75
N SER A 93 20.33 8.02 16.93
CA SER A 93 20.41 8.62 18.26
C SER A 93 19.05 8.70 18.96
N MET A 94 17.95 8.54 18.21
CA MET A 94 16.60 8.54 18.76
C MET A 94 16.31 7.22 19.51
N SER A 95 15.50 7.31 20.57
CA SER A 95 15.00 6.12 21.25
C SER A 95 14.04 5.32 20.34
N THR A 96 13.94 4.01 20.59
CA THR A 96 13.02 3.13 19.84
C THR A 96 11.56 3.60 19.93
N SER A 97 11.16 4.24 21.04
CA SER A 97 9.83 4.83 21.20
C SER A 97 9.60 6.03 20.27
N GLU A 98 10.60 6.91 20.14
CA GLU A 98 10.51 8.09 19.29
C GLU A 98 10.53 7.70 17.81
N GLN A 99 11.42 6.75 17.43
CA GLN A 99 11.43 6.19 16.08
C GLN A 99 10.06 5.63 15.67
N ARG A 100 9.39 4.88 16.56
CA ARG A 100 8.04 4.38 16.31
C ARG A 100 7.00 5.49 16.19
N ALA A 101 7.11 6.54 16.99
CA ALA A 101 6.20 7.69 16.90
C ALA A 101 6.30 8.37 15.54
N VAL A 102 7.53 8.62 15.07
CA VAL A 102 7.82 9.21 13.76
C VAL A 102 7.36 8.32 12.61
N MET A 103 7.61 7.01 12.68
CA MET A 103 7.14 6.06 11.66
C MET A 103 5.62 5.96 11.62
N LYS A 104 4.95 6.05 12.78
CA LYS A 104 3.49 6.01 12.86
C LYS A 104 2.86 7.20 12.14
N THR A 105 3.50 8.38 12.17
CA THR A 105 3.02 9.56 11.43
C THR A 105 3.26 9.48 9.93
N ALA A 106 4.30 8.77 9.48
CA ALA A 106 4.70 8.76 8.07
C ALA A 106 4.18 7.55 7.26
N GLY A 107 4.07 6.37 7.85
CA GLY A 107 3.78 5.13 7.11
C GLY A 107 3.01 4.06 7.88
N GLY A 108 2.65 4.32 9.14
CA GLY A 108 1.77 3.45 9.94
C GLY A 108 2.29 2.01 10.08
N LYS A 109 1.55 1.05 9.52
CA LYS A 109 1.82 -0.41 9.70
C LYS A 109 2.90 -0.97 8.77
N PHE A 110 3.29 -0.23 7.73
CA PHE A 110 4.20 -0.70 6.67
C PHE A 110 5.67 -0.41 6.96
N VAL A 111 5.94 0.32 8.04
CA VAL A 111 7.27 0.80 8.41
C VAL A 111 7.56 0.36 9.85
N GLN A 112 8.76 -0.13 10.10
CA GLN A 112 9.19 -0.59 11.42
C GLN A 112 10.61 -0.13 11.75
N PRO A 113 10.94 0.06 13.04
CA PRO A 113 12.32 0.33 13.45
C PRO A 113 13.24 -0.79 12.99
N LEU A 114 14.35 -0.41 12.36
CA LEU A 114 15.39 -1.32 11.92
C LEU A 114 16.67 -1.01 12.70
N ASP A 115 17.43 -2.06 12.98
CA ASP A 115 18.77 -1.94 13.56
C ASP A 115 19.73 -1.35 12.53
N GLU A 116 20.71 -0.58 12.99
CA GLU A 116 21.67 0.14 12.14
C GLU A 116 22.43 -0.81 11.22
N ARG A 117 22.83 -1.98 11.75
CA ARG A 117 23.50 -3.04 11.00
C ARG A 117 22.70 -3.52 9.79
N VAL A 118 21.38 -3.58 9.92
CA VAL A 118 20.50 -4.00 8.82
C VAL A 118 20.46 -2.92 7.75
N ILE A 119 20.39 -1.64 8.14
CA ILE A 119 20.39 -0.52 7.19
C ILE A 119 21.71 -0.43 6.45
N MET A 120 22.85 -0.58 7.14
CA MET A 120 24.16 -0.58 6.49
C MET A 120 24.31 -1.73 5.49
N ALA A 121 23.81 -2.92 5.83
CA ALA A 121 23.77 -4.04 4.90
C ALA A 121 22.89 -3.71 3.68
N LEU A 122 21.76 -3.01 3.90
CA LEU A 122 20.87 -2.59 2.83
C LEU A 122 21.48 -1.51 1.92
N ASP A 123 22.11 -0.49 2.51
CA ASP A 123 22.81 0.58 1.79
C ASP A 123 23.90 0.00 0.88
N LYS A 124 24.67 -0.98 1.37
CA LYS A 124 25.76 -1.61 0.60
C LYS A 124 25.26 -2.29 -0.68
N PHE A 125 24.20 -3.10 -0.61
CA PHE A 125 23.74 -3.83 -1.79
C PHE A 125 22.94 -2.97 -2.76
N LEU A 126 22.28 -1.91 -2.28
CA LEU A 126 21.54 -1.00 -3.15
C LEU A 126 22.46 -0.01 -3.83
N ALA A 127 23.56 0.42 -3.19
CA ALA A 127 24.58 1.23 -3.85
C ALA A 127 25.23 0.49 -5.03
N GLU A 128 25.52 -0.81 -4.85
CA GLU A 128 26.06 -1.69 -5.90
C GLU A 128 25.12 -1.80 -7.11
N GLU A 129 23.80 -1.64 -6.93
CA GLU A 129 22.83 -1.66 -8.03
C GLU A 129 22.90 -0.40 -8.93
N TYR A 130 23.36 0.74 -8.39
CA TYR A 130 23.50 1.98 -9.16
C TYR A 130 24.83 2.06 -9.90
N GLU A 131 25.95 1.60 -9.30
CA GLU A 131 27.28 1.70 -9.93
C GLU A 131 27.43 0.80 -11.16
N GLU A 132 26.87 -0.42 -11.13
CA GLU A 132 26.93 -1.36 -12.28
C GLU A 132 26.19 -0.86 -13.53
N GLY A 133 25.36 0.19 -13.42
CA GLY A 133 24.65 0.77 -14.55
C GLY A 133 25.50 1.72 -15.40
N GLU A 134 26.46 2.43 -14.80
CA GLU A 134 27.19 3.51 -15.47
C GLU A 134 28.44 3.01 -16.24
N GLU A 135 29.04 1.89 -15.85
CA GLU A 135 30.25 1.37 -16.50
C GLU A 135 29.99 0.69 -17.86
N SER A 136 28.73 0.50 -18.28
CA SER A 136 28.40 -0.21 -19.54
C SER A 136 28.20 0.68 -20.78
N GLU A 137 28.16 2.01 -20.63
CA GLU A 137 27.92 2.93 -21.76
C GLU A 137 29.18 3.63 -22.32
N THR A 138 30.36 3.44 -21.73
CA THR A 138 31.57 4.22 -22.10
C THR A 138 32.62 3.51 -22.98
N GLU A 139 32.40 2.26 -23.42
CA GLU A 139 33.35 1.54 -24.32
C GLU A 139 32.82 1.26 -25.74
N SER A 140 31.82 2.01 -26.23
CA SER A 140 31.32 1.87 -27.61
C SER A 140 31.43 3.17 -28.43
N GLU A 141 32.58 3.85 -28.38
CA GLU A 141 32.97 4.81 -29.41
C GLU A 141 34.00 4.17 -30.36
N GLY A 142 33.49 3.53 -31.42
CA GLY A 142 34.34 3.00 -32.48
C GLY A 142 33.58 2.15 -33.48
N LEU A 143 32.80 2.79 -34.36
CA LEU A 143 32.86 2.64 -35.84
C LEU A 143 31.51 2.97 -36.53
N GLU A 144 31.64 3.97 -37.39
CA GLU A 144 31.01 4.18 -38.70
C GLU A 144 29.53 4.59 -38.83
N ALA A 145 29.42 5.82 -39.33
CA ALA A 145 28.32 6.39 -40.07
C ALA A 145 27.68 5.42 -41.07
N THR A 146 26.36 5.27 -40.97
CA THR A 146 25.52 4.98 -42.12
C THR A 146 24.24 5.79 -42.03
N GLU A 147 24.15 6.80 -42.90
CA GLU A 147 22.94 7.53 -43.21
C GLU A 147 21.94 6.58 -43.88
N SER A 148 20.76 6.38 -43.29
CA SER A 148 19.61 5.85 -44.03
C SER A 148 18.29 6.39 -43.48
N ALA A 149 17.79 7.38 -44.20
CA ALA A 149 16.41 7.67 -44.60
C ALA A 149 15.22 7.04 -43.83
N GLU A 150 14.30 7.94 -43.46
CA GLU A 150 12.84 7.86 -43.68
C GLU A 150 12.13 6.53 -43.43
N GLN A 151 11.34 6.48 -42.35
CA GLN A 151 10.01 5.84 -42.34
C GLN A 151 9.27 6.26 -41.06
N SER A 152 8.31 7.18 -41.20
CA SER A 152 6.89 6.91 -41.46
C SER A 152 6.12 6.57 -40.18
N SER A 153 5.48 7.62 -39.69
CA SER A 153 4.43 7.66 -38.67
C SER A 153 3.24 6.79 -39.05
N GLU A 154 2.99 5.72 -38.29
CA GLU A 154 1.73 4.98 -38.29
C GLU A 154 1.52 4.45 -36.87
N GLY A 155 0.54 4.95 -36.12
CA GLY A 155 -0.84 4.61 -36.36
C GLY A 155 -1.38 3.98 -35.08
N ASP A 156 -1.83 4.87 -34.20
CA ASP A 156 -2.54 4.64 -32.95
C ASP A 156 -3.62 3.54 -33.07
N LYS A 157 -3.45 2.42 -32.36
CA LYS A 157 -4.47 1.36 -32.25
C LYS A 157 -4.57 0.86 -30.81
N TYR A 158 -5.26 1.62 -29.97
CA TYR A 158 -5.83 1.13 -28.73
C TYR A 158 -7.00 0.16 -29.03
N GLN A 159 -6.73 -1.14 -29.05
CA GLN A 159 -7.78 -2.16 -28.96
C GLN A 159 -8.28 -2.25 -27.51
N LYS A 160 -9.39 -1.57 -27.25
CA LYS A 160 -10.21 -1.70 -26.04
C LYS A 160 -11.03 -2.99 -26.12
N THR A 161 -10.46 -4.12 -25.73
CA THR A 161 -11.23 -5.36 -25.50
C THR A 161 -11.80 -5.36 -24.09
N VAL A 162 -13.06 -4.94 -23.99
CA VAL A 162 -13.90 -5.16 -22.81
C VAL A 162 -14.36 -6.62 -22.78
N ALA A 163 -13.81 -7.41 -21.86
CA ALA A 163 -14.31 -8.75 -21.57
C ALA A 163 -15.42 -8.68 -20.50
N PRO A 164 -16.63 -9.24 -20.74
CA PRO A 164 -17.68 -9.30 -19.75
C PRO A 164 -17.38 -10.35 -18.67
N LYS A 165 -17.41 -9.93 -17.40
CA LYS A 165 -17.34 -10.81 -16.22
C LYS A 165 -18.57 -11.73 -16.17
N LYS A 166 -18.38 -13.03 -16.39
CA LYS A 166 -19.34 -14.08 -16.01
C LYS A 166 -19.39 -14.18 -14.48
N LYS A 167 -20.55 -13.89 -13.89
CA LYS A 167 -20.88 -14.17 -12.49
C LYS A 167 -21.18 -15.67 -12.36
N ASN A 168 -20.27 -16.45 -11.78
CA ASN A 168 -20.57 -17.79 -11.30
C ASN A 168 -21.05 -17.69 -9.86
N ALA A 169 -22.35 -17.88 -9.67
CA ALA A 169 -22.96 -18.10 -8.36
C ALA A 169 -22.53 -19.48 -7.84
N VAL A 170 -21.83 -19.53 -6.71
CA VAL A 170 -21.58 -20.79 -5.99
C VAL A 170 -22.50 -20.82 -4.76
N ALA A 171 -23.41 -21.77 -4.81
CA ALA A 171 -24.37 -22.08 -3.75
C ALA A 171 -23.65 -22.58 -2.48
N LYS A 172 -24.01 -21.99 -1.34
CA LYS A 172 -23.66 -22.48 0.00
C LYS A 172 -24.41 -23.81 0.24
N LYS A 173 -23.68 -24.92 0.37
CA LYS A 173 -24.22 -26.18 0.89
C LYS A 173 -23.73 -26.39 2.32
N VAL A 174 -24.58 -26.00 3.26
CA VAL A 174 -24.49 -26.35 4.68
C VAL A 174 -24.65 -27.86 4.79
N LYS A 175 -23.65 -28.56 5.36
CA LYS A 175 -23.85 -29.91 5.89
C LYS A 175 -23.35 -29.95 7.32
N ASN A 176 -24.33 -29.83 8.21
CA ASN A 176 -24.26 -30.05 9.64
C ASN A 176 -24.23 -31.57 9.87
N THR A 177 -23.18 -32.09 10.50
CA THR A 177 -23.19 -33.41 11.15
C THR A 177 -22.37 -33.30 12.43
N GLY A 178 -23.08 -33.15 13.54
CA GLY A 178 -22.48 -33.23 14.86
C GLY A 178 -22.11 -34.65 15.25
N ARG A 179 -21.21 -34.78 16.24
CA ARG A 179 -21.36 -35.73 17.35
C ARG A 179 -20.27 -35.50 18.42
N ARG A 180 -20.76 -35.39 19.67
CA ARG A 180 -20.27 -35.99 20.93
C ARG A 180 -18.79 -35.78 21.30
N SER A 181 -18.49 -34.92 22.28
CA SER A 181 -18.53 -35.16 23.74
C SER A 181 -17.31 -35.91 24.28
N THR A 182 -16.45 -35.19 25.00
CA THR A 182 -15.91 -35.63 26.29
C THR A 182 -15.54 -34.40 27.13
N LYS A 183 -15.82 -34.56 28.42
CA LYS A 183 -15.77 -33.62 29.53
C LYS A 183 -14.40 -33.78 30.20
N VAL A 184 -13.63 -32.72 30.37
CA VAL A 184 -12.58 -32.66 31.40
C VAL A 184 -12.44 -31.21 31.89
N ASP A 185 -12.53 -31.07 33.20
CA ASP A 185 -12.41 -29.84 33.96
C ASP A 185 -11.01 -29.24 33.88
N SER A 186 -10.90 -27.92 33.77
CA SER A 186 -9.90 -27.10 34.49
C SER A 186 -10.07 -25.62 34.18
N ALA A 187 -10.04 -24.84 35.25
CA ALA A 187 -10.17 -23.39 35.28
C ALA A 187 -8.93 -22.68 34.72
N ALA A 188 -9.13 -21.63 33.93
CA ALA A 188 -8.35 -20.39 33.96
C ALA A 188 -8.90 -19.37 32.95
N SER A 189 -9.40 -18.25 33.50
CA SER A 189 -9.21 -16.86 33.05
C SER A 189 -8.64 -16.63 31.64
N GLY A 190 -9.38 -15.95 30.76
CA GLY A 190 -8.76 -15.35 29.57
C GLY A 190 -9.69 -14.84 28.47
N LYS A 191 -10.29 -13.65 28.69
CA LYS A 191 -10.49 -12.57 27.70
C LYS A 191 -10.97 -12.97 26.28
N ALA A 192 -12.28 -12.91 26.06
CA ALA A 192 -12.91 -13.00 24.75
C ALA A 192 -12.54 -11.80 23.85
N GLY A 193 -11.70 -12.05 22.84
CA GLY A 193 -11.45 -11.14 21.73
C GLY A 193 -12.53 -11.32 20.66
N LYS A 194 -13.47 -10.39 20.57
CA LYS A 194 -14.41 -10.28 19.44
C LYS A 194 -13.60 -9.96 18.18
N LYS A 195 -13.54 -10.91 17.23
CA LYS A 195 -13.10 -10.67 15.86
C LYS A 195 -14.31 -10.18 15.06
N SER A 196 -14.40 -8.89 14.78
CA SER A 196 -15.35 -8.35 13.81
C SER A 196 -14.77 -8.53 12.40
N ALA A 197 -15.37 -9.44 11.65
CA ALA A 197 -15.28 -9.45 10.19
C ALA A 197 -16.25 -8.36 9.69
N LEU A 198 -15.69 -7.21 9.31
CA LEU A 198 -16.43 -6.16 8.62
C LEU A 198 -16.11 -6.32 7.13
N GLU A 199 -17.03 -6.97 6.41
CA GLU A 199 -17.00 -7.01 4.95
C GLU A 199 -17.37 -5.61 4.43
N GLU A 200 -16.41 -4.95 3.78
CA GLU A 200 -16.62 -3.69 3.06
C GLU A 200 -17.36 -4.01 1.74
N GLU A 201 -18.69 -4.09 1.81
CA GLU A 201 -19.56 -4.02 0.63
C GLU A 201 -19.97 -2.55 0.43
N THR A 202 -19.12 -1.77 -0.22
CA THR A 202 -19.45 -0.40 -0.66
C THR A 202 -19.17 -0.28 -2.15
N GLY A 203 -20.26 -0.21 -2.92
CA GLY A 203 -20.18 -0.06 -4.38
C GLY A 203 -21.52 0.21 -5.07
N GLU A 204 -22.52 0.79 -4.38
CA GLU A 204 -23.69 1.38 -5.03
C GLU A 204 -23.40 2.87 -5.31
N LEU A 205 -22.85 3.11 -6.50
CA LEU A 205 -22.80 4.44 -7.10
C LEU A 205 -24.23 4.84 -7.48
N LEU A 206 -24.74 5.85 -6.78
CA LEU A 206 -25.95 6.58 -7.14
C LEU A 206 -25.80 7.13 -8.57
N SER A 207 -26.51 6.48 -9.50
CA SER A 207 -26.80 6.99 -10.83
C SER A 207 -27.61 8.29 -10.71
N SER A 208 -26.92 9.42 -10.87
CA SER A 208 -27.55 10.73 -10.89
C SER A 208 -27.55 11.25 -12.32
N ASN A 209 -28.76 11.58 -12.77
CA ASN A 209 -29.11 12.46 -13.87
C ASN A 209 -28.81 12.04 -15.32
N GLU A 210 -29.91 11.62 -15.95
CA GLU A 210 -30.25 11.93 -17.33
C GLU A 210 -30.07 13.44 -17.62
N GLU A 211 -29.06 13.80 -18.39
CA GLU A 211 -29.06 15.04 -19.17
C GLU A 211 -29.07 14.72 -20.66
N LYS A 212 -30.14 15.19 -21.28
CA LYS A 212 -30.51 15.02 -22.68
C LYS A 212 -29.38 15.48 -23.59
N GLY A 213 -28.98 14.57 -24.48
CA GLY A 213 -28.01 14.82 -25.52
C GLY A 213 -28.42 15.98 -26.43
N THR A 214 -27.52 16.96 -26.51
CA THR A 214 -27.43 17.87 -27.65
C THR A 214 -25.98 17.89 -28.14
N LYS A 215 -25.67 17.01 -29.11
CA LYS A 215 -25.18 17.48 -30.41
C LYS A 215 -24.17 18.64 -30.46
N PRO A 216 -22.90 18.60 -29.97
CA PRO A 216 -22.01 19.74 -30.17
C PRO A 216 -21.61 19.83 -31.65
N LYS A 217 -22.26 20.77 -32.36
CA LYS A 217 -21.99 21.13 -33.74
C LYS A 217 -20.65 21.88 -33.76
N ARG A 218 -19.58 21.21 -34.21
CA ARG A 218 -18.26 21.80 -34.50
C ARG A 218 -18.41 23.02 -35.42
N ARG A 219 -18.40 24.22 -34.85
CA ARG A 219 -18.19 25.47 -35.59
C ARG A 219 -16.68 25.70 -35.68
N ARG A 220 -16.15 25.67 -36.90
CA ARG A 220 -14.84 26.25 -37.23
C ARG A 220 -14.90 27.73 -36.87
N ILE A 221 -14.17 28.15 -35.85
CA ILE A 221 -13.97 29.55 -35.51
C ILE A 221 -12.79 30.03 -36.34
N ALA A 222 -13.08 30.95 -37.26
CA ALA A 222 -12.07 31.68 -38.00
C ALA A 222 -11.27 32.56 -37.02
N ALA A 223 -9.95 32.59 -37.22
CA ALA A 223 -9.00 33.35 -36.44
C ALA A 223 -9.36 34.84 -36.43
N ASN A 224 -9.95 35.31 -35.33
CA ASN A 224 -10.25 36.71 -35.13
C ASN A 224 -9.11 37.37 -34.34
N LYS A 225 -8.37 38.19 -35.07
CA LYS A 225 -7.91 39.54 -34.72
C LYS A 225 -7.52 39.77 -33.24
N LYS A 226 -6.20 39.92 -33.04
CA LYS A 226 -5.52 40.46 -31.84
C LYS A 226 -6.33 41.61 -31.22
N SER A 227 -7.08 41.33 -30.15
CA SER A 227 -7.52 42.32 -29.19
C SER A 227 -6.48 42.38 -28.08
N ASN A 228 -5.99 43.57 -27.76
CA ASN A 228 -5.19 43.84 -26.57
C ASN A 228 -6.04 43.47 -25.33
N SER A 229 -5.91 42.24 -24.83
CA SER A 229 -6.53 41.80 -23.59
C SER A 229 -5.84 42.54 -22.45
N SER A 230 -6.58 43.39 -21.76
CA SER A 230 -6.13 44.08 -20.56
C SER A 230 -5.81 43.05 -19.48
N ASP A 231 -4.66 43.24 -18.82
CA ASP A 231 -4.11 42.43 -17.73
C ASP A 231 -5.15 42.13 -16.61
N THR A 232 -6.16 42.98 -16.50
CA THR A 232 -7.30 42.86 -15.57
C THR A 232 -8.13 41.58 -15.74
N ASP A 233 -8.20 41.00 -16.94
CA ASP A 233 -9.03 39.80 -17.20
C ASP A 233 -8.37 38.54 -16.62
N VAL A 234 -7.04 38.46 -16.67
CA VAL A 234 -6.30 37.32 -16.11
C VAL A 234 -6.37 37.31 -14.58
N SER A 235 -6.26 38.49 -13.95
CA SER A 235 -6.39 38.60 -12.49
C SER A 235 -7.76 38.12 -12.00
N HIS A 236 -8.83 38.50 -12.69
CA HIS A 236 -10.19 38.09 -12.31
C HIS A 236 -10.40 36.57 -12.47
N VAL A 237 -9.82 35.96 -13.51
CA VAL A 237 -9.87 34.49 -13.69
C VAL A 237 -9.12 33.77 -12.57
N LEU A 238 -7.93 34.24 -12.20
CA LEU A 238 -7.15 33.65 -11.11
C LEU A 238 -7.83 33.80 -9.76
N GLU A 239 -8.40 34.97 -9.48
CA GLU A 239 -9.16 35.22 -8.25
C GLU A 239 -10.37 34.29 -8.16
N HIS A 240 -11.16 34.19 -9.23
CA HIS A 240 -12.29 33.27 -9.29
C HIS A 240 -11.87 31.81 -9.10
N GLN A 241 -10.79 31.34 -9.75
CA GLN A 241 -10.29 29.98 -9.57
C GLN A 241 -9.82 29.72 -8.14
N SER A 242 -9.15 30.70 -7.51
CA SER A 242 -8.70 30.60 -6.12
C SER A 242 -9.89 30.50 -5.15
N GLN A 243 -10.96 31.26 -5.41
CA GLN A 243 -12.18 31.23 -4.62
C GLN A 243 -12.90 29.89 -4.75
N VAL A 244 -13.05 29.37 -5.97
CA VAL A 244 -13.65 28.05 -6.21
C VAL A 244 -12.85 26.94 -5.50
N LEU A 245 -11.52 27.01 -5.55
CA LEU A 245 -10.68 26.04 -4.85
C LEU A 245 -10.82 26.14 -3.33
N ALA A 246 -10.87 27.36 -2.78
CA ALA A 246 -11.05 27.59 -1.35
C ALA A 246 -12.41 27.05 -0.86
N GLU A 247 -13.49 27.29 -1.61
CA GLU A 247 -14.82 26.76 -1.32
C GLU A 247 -14.85 25.23 -1.38
N PHE A 248 -14.20 24.64 -2.39
CA PHE A 248 -14.08 23.19 -2.51
C PHE A 248 -13.35 22.56 -1.31
N LEU A 249 -12.22 23.15 -0.89
CA LEU A 249 -11.46 22.67 0.26
C LEU A 249 -12.27 22.80 1.56
N LYS A 250 -12.99 23.92 1.75
CA LYS A 250 -13.89 24.11 2.89
C LYS A 250 -15.00 23.06 2.91
N LYS A 251 -15.67 22.83 1.79
CA LYS A 251 -16.71 21.79 1.65
C LYS A 251 -16.17 20.40 1.97
N ARG A 252 -14.95 20.08 1.52
CA ARG A 252 -14.31 18.78 1.79
C ARG A 252 -13.89 18.63 3.26
N ALA A 253 -13.51 19.71 3.93
CA ALA A 253 -13.24 19.70 5.37
C ALA A 253 -14.52 19.49 6.19
N GLU A 254 -15.60 20.18 5.83
CA GLU A 254 -16.92 20.00 6.46
C GLU A 254 -17.46 18.57 6.29
N GLU A 255 -17.30 17.99 5.10
CA GLU A 255 -17.72 16.62 4.81
C GLU A 255 -17.00 15.60 5.71
N ARG A 256 -15.67 15.70 5.84
CA ARG A 256 -14.88 14.86 6.75
C ARG A 256 -15.30 15.04 8.21
N SER A 257 -15.62 16.27 8.62
CA SER A 257 -16.11 16.53 9.97
C SER A 257 -17.46 15.86 10.23
N ARG A 258 -18.38 15.89 9.25
CA ARG A 258 -19.68 15.21 9.36
C ARG A 258 -19.54 13.69 9.41
N GLU A 259 -18.62 13.13 8.61
CA GLU A 259 -18.33 11.69 8.62
C GLU A 259 -17.78 11.23 9.97
N HIS A 260 -16.83 11.98 10.54
CA HIS A 260 -16.30 11.70 11.88
C HIS A 260 -17.38 11.77 12.96
N GLU A 261 -18.27 12.75 12.89
CA GLU A 261 -19.38 12.89 13.83
C GLU A 261 -20.37 11.72 13.72
N ARG A 262 -20.70 11.27 12.50
CA ARG A 262 -21.52 10.07 12.29
C ARG A 262 -20.87 8.82 12.88
N SER A 263 -19.58 8.61 12.63
CA SER A 263 -18.83 7.47 13.20
C SER A 263 -18.76 7.52 14.73
N ARG A 264 -18.78 8.71 15.33
CA ARG A 264 -18.88 8.86 16.78
C ARG A 264 -20.27 8.47 17.28
N GLN A 265 -21.32 8.96 16.64
CA GLN A 265 -22.71 8.66 17.00
C GLN A 265 -23.02 7.16 16.89
N GLU A 266 -22.50 6.49 15.86
CA GLU A 266 -22.63 5.04 15.68
C GLU A 266 -21.98 4.27 16.85
N ARG A 267 -20.75 4.62 17.23
CA ARG A 267 -20.07 4.01 18.38
C ARG A 267 -20.81 4.23 19.69
N GLU A 268 -21.38 5.42 19.89
CA GLU A 268 -22.18 5.73 21.07
C GLU A 268 -23.52 4.95 21.07
N ALA A 269 -24.15 4.77 19.90
CA ALA A 269 -25.36 3.97 19.74
C ALA A 269 -25.09 2.48 20.03
N ASP A 270 -24.00 1.94 19.48
CA ASP A 270 -23.56 0.56 19.74
C ASP A 270 -23.26 0.35 21.22
N GLN A 271 -22.54 1.29 21.85
CA GLN A 271 -22.24 1.20 23.28
C GLN A 271 -23.53 1.19 24.12
N LYS A 272 -24.50 2.06 23.79
CA LYS A 272 -25.81 2.08 24.45
C LYS A 272 -26.56 0.77 24.24
N PHE A 273 -26.59 0.24 23.02
CA PHE A 273 -27.22 -1.04 22.71
C PHE A 273 -26.64 -2.17 23.57
N TRP A 274 -25.32 -2.34 23.57
CA TRP A 274 -24.64 -3.36 24.38
C TRP A 274 -24.87 -3.17 25.89
N ALA A 275 -24.91 -1.93 26.37
CA ALA A 275 -25.21 -1.64 27.77
C ALA A 275 -26.63 -2.06 28.14
N THR A 276 -27.63 -1.76 27.30
CA THR A 276 -29.02 -2.17 27.53
C THR A 276 -29.18 -3.68 27.50
N GLU A 277 -28.54 -4.36 26.55
CA GLU A 277 -28.64 -5.82 26.43
C GLU A 277 -27.98 -6.53 27.62
N THR A 278 -26.79 -6.07 28.03
CA THR A 278 -26.11 -6.58 29.23
C THR A 278 -26.95 -6.36 30.50
N ALA A 279 -27.68 -5.25 30.58
CA ALA A 279 -28.57 -4.98 31.71
C ALA A 279 -29.76 -5.94 31.75
N LYS A 280 -30.36 -6.27 30.60
CA LYS A 280 -31.43 -7.27 30.50
C LYS A 280 -30.93 -8.66 30.89
N ASP A 281 -29.78 -9.08 30.38
CA ASP A 281 -29.17 -10.37 30.74
C ASP A 281 -28.94 -10.47 32.26
N ARG A 282 -28.45 -9.39 32.88
CA ARG A 282 -28.28 -9.32 34.34
C ARG A 282 -29.61 -9.37 35.10
N ALA A 283 -30.67 -8.76 34.55
CA ALA A 283 -32.01 -8.81 35.16
C ALA A 283 -32.58 -10.23 35.11
N LEU A 284 -32.50 -10.91 33.97
CA LEU A 284 -32.93 -12.31 33.81
C LEU A 284 -32.17 -13.25 34.75
N LEU A 285 -30.86 -13.06 34.89
CA LEU A 285 -30.07 -13.82 35.85
C LEU A 285 -30.55 -13.60 37.28
N ARG A 286 -30.87 -12.36 37.67
CA ARG A 286 -31.42 -12.09 39.01
C ARG A 286 -32.75 -12.82 39.22
N GLU A 287 -33.68 -12.74 38.27
CA GLU A 287 -34.98 -13.42 38.37
C GLU A 287 -34.84 -14.95 38.49
N LEU A 288 -33.89 -15.55 37.79
CA LEU A 288 -33.63 -16.99 37.86
C LEU A 288 -33.12 -17.44 39.24
N PHE A 289 -32.39 -16.59 39.96
CA PHE A 289 -31.77 -16.94 41.25
C PHE A 289 -32.51 -16.39 42.47
N THR A 290 -33.61 -15.65 42.30
CA THR A 290 -34.40 -15.07 43.42
C THR A 290 -35.70 -15.80 43.75
N ASN A 291 -36.05 -16.86 43.00
CA ASN A 291 -37.32 -17.59 43.15
C ASN A 291 -37.21 -18.89 43.98
N ASP A 292 -36.17 -19.03 44.81
CA ASP A 292 -36.02 -20.10 45.81
C ASP A 292 -36.51 -19.63 47.19
#